data_AF-A0A0G1FVT1-F1
#
_entry.id   AF-A0A0G1FVT1-F1
#
_cell.length_a   1.000
_cell.length_b   1.000
_cell.length_c   1.000
_cell.angle_alpha   90.00
_cell.angle_beta   90.00
_cell.angle_gamma   90.00
#
_symmetry.space_group_name_H-M   'P 1'
#
loop_
_entity.id
_entity.type
_entity.pdbx_description
1 polymer ?
#
loop_
_entity_poly.entity_id
_entity_poly.type
_entity_poly.pdbx_seq_one_letter_code
_entity_poly.pdbx_strand_id
1 'polypeptide(L)'
;MKIIDALLSAKVGAVLFDQRSGVVRLWTLSQVFQDGRKLKALRRWFPYLEVRGRIIRLGGYNNLSEGTHDLANAKVYSNSNSVQSLYKFDTIESLASIKHFS
;
A
#
# COMPACT_ATOMS: atom_id res chain seq x y z
N MET A 1 -8.88 12.57 9.35
CA MET A 1 -8.65 11.18 9.79
C MET A 1 -7.20 10.79 9.45
N LYS A 2 -6.42 10.20 10.37
CA LYS A 2 -5.03 9.80 10.06
C LYS A 2 -5.07 8.56 9.17
N ILE A 3 -4.15 8.42 8.21
CA ILE A 3 -4.06 7.24 7.32
C ILE A 3 -4.10 5.89 8.05
N ILE A 4 -3.57 5.89 9.28
CA ILE A 4 -3.58 4.74 10.19
C ILE A 4 -5.01 4.37 10.60
N ASP A 5 -5.87 5.34 10.94
CA ASP A 5 -7.23 5.09 11.39
C ASP A 5 -8.06 4.44 10.27
N ALA A 6 -7.91 4.96 9.04
CA ALA A 6 -8.55 4.40 7.85
C ALA A 6 -8.10 2.95 7.60
N LEU A 7 -6.79 2.69 7.69
CA LEU A 7 -6.25 1.33 7.53
C LEU A 7 -6.70 0.39 8.65
N LEU A 8 -6.79 0.86 9.89
CA LEU A 8 -7.26 0.06 11.04
C LEU A 8 -8.75 -0.30 10.93
N SER A 9 -9.57 0.53 10.27
CA SER A 9 -10.97 0.21 9.98
C SER A 9 -11.16 -0.73 8.78
N ALA A 10 -10.11 -0.96 7.99
CA ALA A 10 -10.19 -1.74 6.76
C ALA A 10 -9.99 -3.24 7.01
N LYS A 11 -10.38 -4.07 6.02
CA LYS A 11 -10.04 -5.49 6.07
C LYS A 11 -8.52 -5.68 5.88
N VAL A 12 -8.01 -6.78 6.43
CA VAL A 12 -6.63 -7.22 6.25
C VAL A 12 -6.25 -7.22 4.77
N GLY A 13 -5.09 -6.64 4.44
CA GLY A 13 -4.62 -6.49 3.07
C GLY A 13 -4.98 -5.15 2.40
N ALA A 14 -5.72 -4.27 3.07
CA ALA A 14 -6.00 -2.94 2.55
C ALA A 14 -4.72 -2.16 2.22
N VAL A 15 -4.70 -1.53 1.06
CA VAL A 15 -3.67 -0.61 0.59
C VAL A 15 -4.32 0.74 0.32
N LEU A 16 -3.94 1.73 1.12
CA LEU A 16 -4.41 3.11 0.98
C LEU A 16 -3.36 3.92 0.21
N PHE A 17 -3.84 4.79 -0.68
CA PHE A 17 -3.01 5.69 -1.46
C PHE A 17 -3.15 7.12 -0.92
N ASP A 18 -2.03 7.80 -0.70
CA ASP A 18 -2.01 9.24 -0.42
C ASP A 18 -1.03 9.95 -1.36
N GLN A 19 -1.22 11.25 -1.58
CA GLN A 19 -0.26 12.08 -2.30
C GLN A 19 0.24 13.19 -1.39
N ARG A 20 1.56 13.36 -1.31
CA ARG A 20 2.18 14.45 -0.56
C ARG A 20 3.49 14.86 -1.19
N SER A 21 3.64 16.16 -1.43
CA SER A 21 4.83 16.75 -2.06
C SER A 21 5.15 16.12 -3.42
N GLY A 22 4.12 15.89 -4.25
CA GLY A 22 4.28 15.31 -5.59
C GLY A 22 4.49 13.80 -5.64
N VAL A 23 4.56 13.12 -4.49
CA VAL A 23 4.77 11.66 -4.43
C VAL A 23 3.50 10.96 -3.98
N VAL A 24 3.03 10.00 -4.76
CA VAL A 24 1.97 9.06 -4.38
C VAL A 24 2.56 7.92 -3.58
N ARG A 25 2.01 7.60 -2.42
CA ARG A 25 2.53 6.53 -1.54
C ARG A 25 1.44 5.52 -1.25
N LEU A 26 1.88 4.28 -1.06
CA LEU A 26 1.01 3.14 -0.80
C LEU A 26 1.27 2.67 0.63
N TRP A 27 0.20 2.51 1.39
CA TRP A 27 0.28 2.16 2.80
C TRP A 27 -0.56 0.94 3.12
N THR A 28 -0.02 0.01 3.89
CA THR A 28 -0.76 -1.14 4.42
C THR A 28 -0.41 -1.37 5.89
N LEU A 29 -1.20 -2.20 6.60
CA LEU A 29 -0.92 -2.54 7.99
C LEU A 29 0.21 -3.55 8.10
N SER A 30 1.14 -3.32 9.03
CA SER A 30 2.28 -4.22 9.26
C SER A 30 1.91 -5.53 9.93
N GLN A 31 0.76 -5.58 10.64
CA GLN A 31 0.31 -6.76 11.40
C GLN A 31 0.26 -8.04 10.56
N VAL A 32 -0.08 -7.91 9.28
CA VAL A 32 -0.24 -9.02 8.33
C VAL A 32 1.13 -9.61 7.91
N PHE A 33 2.20 -8.81 8.06
CA PHE A 33 3.54 -9.07 7.58
C PHE A 33 4.58 -9.19 8.70
N GLN A 34 4.15 -9.46 9.95
CA GLN A 34 5.07 -9.64 11.08
C GLN A 34 5.94 -10.89 10.95
N ASP A 35 5.47 -11.89 10.19
CA ASP A 35 6.30 -13.03 9.77
C ASP A 35 7.33 -12.56 8.73
N GLY A 36 8.62 -12.78 9.03
CA GLY A 36 9.73 -12.45 8.15
C GLY A 36 9.63 -13.06 6.74
N ARG A 37 8.95 -14.20 6.57
CA ARG A 37 8.69 -14.79 5.23
C ARG A 37 7.73 -13.93 4.42
N LYS A 38 6.66 -13.46 5.06
CA LYS A 38 5.65 -12.58 4.43
C LYS A 38 6.25 -11.23 4.09
N LEU A 39 7.05 -10.65 4.99
CA LEU A 39 7.75 -9.40 4.72
C LEU A 39 8.78 -9.56 3.58
N LYS A 40 9.49 -10.69 3.53
CA LYS A 40 10.42 -11.00 2.43
C LYS A 40 9.69 -11.13 1.09
N ALA A 41 8.52 -11.77 1.06
CA ALA A 41 7.68 -11.83 -0.13
C ALA A 41 7.22 -10.44 -0.58
N LEU A 42 6.83 -9.59 0.36
CA LEU A 42 6.46 -8.20 0.10
C LEU A 42 7.64 -7.41 -0.48
N ARG A 43 8.84 -7.53 0.09
CA ARG A 43 10.07 -6.86 -0.38
C ARG A 43 10.49 -7.24 -1.80
N ARG A 44 10.15 -8.44 -2.28
CA ARG A 44 10.45 -8.84 -3.66
C ARG A 44 9.69 -8.00 -4.69
N TRP A 45 8.47 -7.58 -4.35
CA TRP A 45 7.61 -6.77 -5.21
C TRP A 45 7.72 -5.28 -4.92
N PHE A 46 8.00 -4.94 -3.67
CA PHE A 46 8.10 -3.59 -3.16
C PHE A 46 9.51 -3.39 -2.56
N PRO A 47 10.55 -3.28 -3.38
CA PRO A 47 11.94 -3.29 -2.91
C PRO A 47 12.27 -2.12 -1.98
N TYR A 48 11.58 -0.98 -2.18
CA TYR A 48 11.74 0.23 -1.37
C TYR A 48 10.76 0.30 -0.19
N LEU A 49 10.14 -0.81 0.20
CA LEU A 49 9.19 -0.77 1.31
C LEU A 49 9.88 -0.40 2.62
N GLU A 50 9.17 0.38 3.42
CA GLU A 50 9.59 0.84 4.74
C GLU A 50 8.57 0.44 5.79
N VAL A 51 9.02 -0.24 6.85
CA VAL A 51 8.16 -0.54 8.00
C VAL A 51 8.23 0.63 8.97
N ARG A 52 7.08 1.20 9.33
CA ARG A 52 6.94 2.34 10.25
C ARG A 52 5.94 1.99 11.35
N GLY A 53 6.39 1.25 12.34
CA GLY A 53 5.54 0.77 13.43
C GLY A 53 4.40 -0.11 12.93
N ARG A 54 3.15 0.39 13.02
CA ARG A 54 1.94 -0.36 12.64
C ARG A 54 1.61 -0.33 11.14
N ILE A 55 2.35 0.44 10.35
CA ILE A 55 2.14 0.56 8.91
C ILE A 55 3.40 0.22 8.13
N ILE A 56 3.21 -0.15 6.86
CA ILE A 56 4.25 -0.34 5.87
C ILE A 56 3.98 0.60 4.72
N ARG A 57 4.98 1.40 4.35
CA ARG A 57 5.00 2.11 3.06
C ARG A 57 5.48 1.12 2.02
N LEU A 58 4.65 0.74 1.05
CA LEU A 58 5.03 -0.17 -0.02
C LEU A 58 5.90 0.52 -1.07
N GLY A 59 5.63 1.80 -1.36
CA GLY A 59 6.38 2.53 -2.38
C GLY A 59 6.10 4.02 -2.39
N GLY A 60 6.78 4.71 -3.31
CA GLY A 60 6.57 6.09 -3.69
C GLY A 60 6.58 6.18 -5.21
N TYR A 61 5.57 6.81 -5.79
CA TYR A 61 5.28 6.83 -7.22
C TYR A 61 5.05 8.26 -7.69
N ASN A 62 5.27 8.52 -8.99
CA ASN A 62 5.05 9.84 -9.56
C ASN A 62 3.55 10.16 -9.67
N ASN A 63 2.74 9.12 -9.87
CA ASN A 63 1.30 9.24 -10.04
C ASN A 63 0.59 7.98 -9.53
N LEU A 64 -0.73 8.05 -9.41
CA LEU A 64 -1.55 6.93 -8.92
C LEU A 64 -1.55 5.75 -9.91
N SER A 65 -1.42 6.02 -11.22
CA SER A 65 -1.45 4.97 -12.24
C SER A 65 -0.29 4.00 -12.05
N GLU A 66 0.93 4.52 -11.88
CA GLU A 66 2.13 3.75 -11.56
C GLU A 66 1.94 2.89 -10.30
N GLY A 67 1.49 3.50 -9.20
CA GLY A 67 1.29 2.78 -7.94
C GLY A 67 0.20 1.70 -8.05
N THR A 68 -0.87 1.97 -8.80
CA THR A 68 -1.95 1.00 -9.03
C THR A 68 -1.47 -0.15 -9.90
N HIS A 69 -0.67 0.14 -10.92
CA HIS A 69 -0.07 -0.85 -11.82
C HIS A 69 0.87 -1.79 -11.06
N ASP A 70 1.77 -1.25 -10.23
CA ASP A 70 2.68 -2.04 -9.40
C ASP A 70 1.92 -2.95 -8.42
N LEU A 71 0.89 -2.41 -7.76
CA LEU A 71 0.05 -3.19 -6.87
C LEU A 71 -0.65 -4.34 -7.63
N ALA A 72 -1.16 -4.08 -8.83
CA ALA A 72 -1.80 -5.10 -9.66
C ALA A 72 -0.78 -6.16 -10.12
N ASN A 73 0.39 -5.76 -10.60
CA ASN A 73 1.46 -6.67 -11.02
C ASN A 73 1.90 -7.58 -9.88
N ALA A 74 2.11 -7.02 -8.69
CA ALA A 74 2.49 -7.78 -7.51
C ALA A 74 1.45 -8.88 -7.20
N LYS A 75 0.16 -8.59 -7.35
CA LYS A 75 -0.90 -9.57 -7.12
C LYS A 75 -0.96 -10.64 -8.20
N VAL A 76 -0.81 -10.26 -9.47
CA VAL A 76 -0.90 -11.17 -10.62
C VAL A 76 0.24 -12.19 -10.61
N TYR A 77 1.45 -11.76 -10.29
CA TYR A 77 2.64 -12.59 -10.46
C TYR A 77 3.18 -13.20 -9.16
N SER A 78 2.69 -12.78 -8.00
CA SER A 78 3.10 -13.38 -6.73
C SER A 78 2.29 -14.62 -6.40
N ASN A 79 2.97 -15.70 -6.02
CA ASN A 79 2.34 -16.89 -5.41
C ASN A 79 2.20 -16.77 -3.89
N SER A 80 2.57 -15.63 -3.29
CA SER A 80 2.42 -15.42 -1.85
C SER A 80 1.02 -14.92 -1.54
N ASN A 81 0.25 -15.69 -0.74
CA ASN A 81 -1.08 -15.29 -0.26
C ASN A 81 -1.07 -13.90 0.39
N SER A 82 0.01 -13.52 1.07
CA SER A 82 0.12 -12.21 1.72
C SER A 82 0.20 -11.05 0.71
N VAL A 83 0.80 -11.27 -0.46
CA VAL A 83 0.82 -10.29 -1.55
C VAL A 83 -0.50 -10.32 -2.33
N GLN A 84 -1.03 -11.50 -2.62
CA GLN A 84 -2.31 -11.64 -3.32
C GLN A 84 -3.49 -11.05 -2.55
N SER A 85 -3.44 -11.09 -1.22
CA SER A 85 -4.45 -10.48 -0.34
C SER A 85 -4.47 -8.95 -0.36
N LEU A 86 -3.46 -8.31 -0.97
CA LEU A 86 -3.45 -6.86 -1.08
C LEU A 86 -4.58 -6.36 -1.97
N TYR A 87 -5.23 -5.27 -1.59
CA TYR A 87 -6.24 -4.63 -2.42
C TYR A 87 -6.28 -3.13 -2.21
N LYS A 88 -6.55 -2.38 -3.27
CA LYS A 88 -6.73 -0.93 -3.19
C LYS A 88 -7.97 -0.64 -2.35
N PHE A 89 -7.79 0.12 -1.27
CA PHE A 89 -8.85 0.54 -0.38
C PHE A 89 -9.02 2.05 -0.48
N ASP A 90 -9.99 2.45 -1.30
CA ASP A 90 -10.32 3.85 -1.51
C ASP A 90 -11.21 4.35 -0.36
N THR A 91 -10.80 5.45 0.25
CA THR A 91 -11.60 6.20 1.24
C THR A 91 -11.81 7.62 0.72
N ILE A 92 -12.85 8.30 1.18
CA ILE A 92 -13.13 9.69 0.77
C ILE A 92 -11.90 10.57 1.02
N GLU A 93 -11.20 10.37 2.13
CA GLU A 93 -9.98 11.08 2.51
C GLU A 93 -8.78 10.70 1.65
N SER A 94 -8.60 9.42 1.30
CA SER A 94 -7.57 8.97 0.36
C SER A 94 -7.78 9.62 -1.00
N LEU A 95 -8.99 9.57 -1.53
CA LEU A 95 -9.36 10.20 -2.80
C LEU A 95 -9.17 11.72 -2.76
N ALA A 96 -9.52 12.36 -1.64
CA ALA A 96 -9.32 13.79 -1.44
C ALA A 96 -7.83 14.18 -1.25
N SER A 97 -6.96 13.25 -0.86
CA SER A 97 -5.52 13.49 -0.77
C SER A 97 -4.82 13.33 -2.12
N ILE A 98 -5.38 12.51 -3.02
CA ILE A 98 -4.92 12.36 -4.40
C ILE A 98 -5.54 13.48 -5.27
N LYS A 99 -5.53 14.70 -4.75
CA LYS A 99 -5.99 15.90 -5.46
C LYS A 99 -4.82 16.44 -6.27
N HIS A 100 -4.56 15.83 -7.43
CA HIS A 100 -3.96 16.48 -8.61
C HIS A 100 -4.12 15.53 -9.82
N PHE A 101 -5.37 15.18 -10.12
CA PHE A 101 -5.76 14.48 -11.36
C PHE A 101 -6.39 15.44 -12.38
N SER A 102 -5.80 16.61 -12.50
CA SER A 102 -6.07 17.57 -13.55
C SER A 102 -4.75 17.98 -14.17
#